data_AF-A0A2A2ZBI4-F1
#
_entry.id   AF-A0A2A2ZBI4-F1
#
_cell.length_a   1.000
_cell.length_b   1.000
_cell.length_c   1.000
_cell.angle_alpha   90.00
_cell.angle_beta   90.00
_cell.angle_gamma   90.00
#
_symmetry.space_group_name_H-M   'P 1'
#
loop_
_entity.id
_entity.type
_entity.pdbx_description
1 polymer ?
#
loop_
_entity_poly.entity_id
_entity_poly.type
_entity_poly.pdbx_seq_one_letter_code
_entity_poly.pdbx_strand_id
1 'polypeptide(L)' 'MATVKALTDEEIYYTLAKLMTGDDDVDGIAIDDIEADDTGVDVILTDDDGEQRRITLNIAAR' A
#
# COMPACT_ATOMS: atom_id res chain seq x y z
N MET A 1 -11.20 -5.89 12.04
CA MET A 1 -10.24 -5.92 10.93
C MET A 1 -9.05 -5.05 11.29
N ALA A 2 -7.87 -5.36 10.76
CA ALA A 2 -6.72 -4.47 10.91
C ALA A 2 -6.93 -3.27 9.96
N THR A 3 -6.81 -2.05 10.48
CA THR A 3 -6.88 -0.82 9.67
C THR A 3 -5.52 -0.54 9.03
N VAL A 4 -5.49 0.09 7.85
CA VAL A 4 -4.24 0.51 7.19
C VAL A 4 -3.35 1.39 8.08
N LYS A 5 -3.95 2.12 9.03
CA LYS A 5 -3.22 2.94 10.01
C LYS A 5 -2.49 2.14 11.09
N ALA A 6 -2.95 0.93 11.37
CA ALA A 6 -2.39 0.07 12.41
C ALA A 6 -1.24 -0.80 11.89
N LEU A 7 -1.08 -0.92 10.57
CA LEU A 7 0.01 -1.69 9.97
C LEU A 7 1.38 -1.09 10.35
N THR A 8 2.27 -1.95 10.81
CA THR A 8 3.70 -1.63 10.91
C THR A 8 4.34 -1.53 9.53
N ASP A 9 5.51 -0.92 9.44
CA ASP A 9 6.21 -0.77 8.15
C ASP A 9 6.53 -2.13 7.50
N GLU A 10 6.85 -3.16 8.28
CA GLU A 10 7.06 -4.53 7.78
C GLU A 10 5.78 -5.13 7.18
N GLU A 11 4.66 -4.97 7.88
CA GLU A 11 3.35 -5.46 7.41
C GLU A 11 2.88 -4.72 6.16
N ILE A 12 3.25 -3.44 6.00
CA ILE A 12 2.94 -2.66 4.80
C ILE A 12 3.63 -3.23 3.57
N TYR A 13 4.93 -3.53 3.64
CA TYR A 13 5.64 -4.10 2.50
C TYR A 13 5.06 -5.45 2.09
N TYR A 14 4.71 -6.28 3.07
CA TYR A 14 4.06 -7.56 2.81
C TYR A 14 2.68 -7.39 2.18
N THR A 15 1.86 -6.50 2.74
CA THR A 15 0.51 -6.19 2.26
C THR A 15 0.54 -5.66 0.82
N LEU A 16 1.42 -4.70 0.55
CA LEU A 16 1.59 -4.13 -0.78
C LEU A 16 2.04 -5.18 -1.78
N ALA A 17 3.01 -6.02 -1.44
CA ALA A 17 3.49 -7.10 -2.32
C ALA A 17 2.36 -8.07 -2.68
N LYS A 18 1.54 -8.47 -1.69
CA LYS A 18 0.38 -9.34 -1.90
C LYS A 18 -0.65 -8.72 -2.84
N LEU A 19 -1.07 -7.49 -2.57
CA LEU A 19 -2.04 -6.77 -3.40
C LEU A 19 -1.54 -6.59 -4.83
N MET A 20 -0.26 -6.28 -5.02
CA MET A 20 0.34 -6.18 -6.36
C MET A 20 0.40 -7.52 -7.11
N THR A 21 0.49 -8.65 -6.39
CA THR A 21 0.41 -9.99 -6.99
C THR A 21 -1.03 -10.48 -7.21
N GLY A 22 -2.03 -9.68 -6.84
CA GLY A 22 -3.45 -10.05 -6.95
C GLY A 22 -3.88 -11.08 -5.91
N ASP A 23 -3.22 -11.10 -4.75
CA ASP A 23 -3.61 -11.97 -3.64
C ASP A 23 -4.76 -11.34 -2.85
N ASP A 24 -5.88 -12.05 -2.80
CA ASP A 24 -7.11 -11.65 -2.10
C ASP A 24 -7.03 -11.87 -0.58
N ASP A 25 -5.95 -12.48 -0.06
CA ASP A 25 -5.76 -12.76 1.39
C ASP A 25 -5.52 -11.49 2.24
N VAL A 26 -5.59 -10.30 1.67
CA VAL A 26 -5.48 -9.05 2.41
C VAL A 26 -6.87 -8.58 2.81
N ASP A 27 -7.36 -9.12 3.93
CA ASP A 27 -8.71 -8.84 4.44
C ASP A 27 -8.94 -7.34 4.69
N GLY A 28 -9.82 -6.74 3.87
CA GLY A 28 -10.36 -5.40 4.06
C GLY A 28 -9.40 -4.26 3.77
N ILE A 29 -8.35 -4.50 2.98
CA ILE A 29 -7.43 -3.46 2.50
C ILE A 29 -7.26 -3.64 0.98
N ALA A 30 -7.38 -2.55 0.24
CA ALA A 30 -7.19 -2.52 -1.20
C ALA A 30 -6.25 -1.39 -1.62
N ILE A 31 -5.69 -1.51 -2.83
CA ILE A 31 -5.04 -0.39 -3.49
C ILE A 31 -6.14 0.49 -4.10
N ASP A 32 -6.18 1.73 -3.67
CA ASP A 32 -7.11 2.75 -4.17
C ASP A 32 -6.53 3.47 -5.39
N ASP A 33 -5.24 3.83 -5.32
CA ASP A 33 -4.55 4.52 -6.41
C ASP A 33 -3.05 4.21 -6.45
N ILE A 34 -2.47 4.35 -7.65
CA ILE A 34 -1.04 4.24 -7.90
C ILE A 34 -0.62 5.40 -8.83
N GLU A 35 0.19 6.31 -8.30
CA GLU A 35 0.79 7.41 -9.05
C GLU A 35 2.29 7.16 -9.20
N ALA A 36 2.84 7.32 -10.41
CA ALA A 36 4.26 7.12 -10.66
C ALA A 36 4.86 8.32 -11.39
N ASP A 37 6.04 8.74 -10.96
CA ASP A 37 6.81 9.83 -11.57
C ASP A 37 8.30 9.48 -11.74
N ASP A 38 9.11 10.47 -12.08
CA ASP A 38 10.56 10.33 -12.28
C ASP A 38 11.36 10.16 -10.97
N THR A 39 10.71 10.36 -9.81
CA THR A 39 11.30 10.25 -8.47
C THR A 39 10.91 8.96 -7.75
N GLY A 40 9.74 8.39 -8.07
CA GLY A 40 9.22 7.22 -7.39
C GLY A 40 7.82 6.79 -7.79
N VAL A 41 7.22 5.99 -6.91
CA VAL A 41 5.84 5.52 -7.01
C VAL A 41 5.13 5.75 -5.68
N ASP A 42 4.03 6.50 -5.72
CA ASP A 42 3.11 6.66 -4.61
C ASP A 42 1.97 5.64 -4.73
N VAL A 43 1.70 4.90 -3.65
CA VAL A 43 0.59 3.95 -3.56
C VAL A 43 -0.33 4.37 -2.42
N ILE A 44 -1.63 4.45 -2.70
CA ILE A 44 -2.66 4.71 -1.69
C ILE A 44 -3.34 3.39 -1.36
N LEU A 45 -3.21 2.97 -0.10
CA LEU A 45 -3.98 1.86 0.45
C LEU A 45 -5.20 2.42 1.18
N THR A 46 -6.36 1.79 0.99
CA THR A 46 -7.60 2.12 1.67
C THR A 46 -8.16 0.87 2.34
N ASP A 47 -8.63 1.01 3.58
CA ASP A 47 -9.40 -0.06 4.25
C ASP A 47 -10.92 0.09 4.10
N ASP A 48 -11.66 -0.92 4.53
CA ASP A 48 -13.13 -0.96 4.46
C ASP A 48 -13.82 0.13 5.30
N ASP A 49 -13.12 0.71 6.27
CA ASP A 49 -13.61 1.85 7.07
C ASP A 49 -13.38 3.20 6.33
N GLY A 50 -12.75 3.15 5.15
CA GLY A 50 -12.42 4.31 4.32
C GLY A 50 -11.15 5.04 4.76
N GLU A 51 -10.38 4.47 5.69
CA GLU A 51 -9.12 5.05 6.12
C GLU A 51 -8.04 4.82 5.08
N GLN A 52 -7.21 5.83 4.87
CA GLN A 52 -6.20 5.80 3.83
C GLN A 52 -4.79 5.89 4.41
N ARG A 53 -3.85 5.25 3.71
CA ARG A 53 -2.41 5.40 3.96
C ARG A 53 -1.66 5.49 2.64
N ARG A 54 -0.84 6.55 2.52
CA ARG A 54 0.09 6.73 1.39
C ARG A 54 1.44 6.11 1.69
N ILE A 55 1.98 5.40 0.70
CA ILE A 55 3.30 4.77 0.72
C ILE A 55 4.09 5.33 -0.46
N THR A 56 5.24 5.93 -0.21
CA THR A 56 6.13 6.46 -1.26
C THR A 56 7.32 5.53 -1.43
N LEU A 57 7.39 4.89 -2.60
CA LEU A 57 8.52 4.08 -3.04
C LEU A 57 9.49 4.96 -3.82
N ASN A 58 10.54 5.44 -3.15
CA ASN A 58 11.56 6.26 -3.80
C ASN A 58 12.45 5.40 -4.70
N ILE A 59 12.51 5.73 -5.99
CA ILE A 59 13.52 5.19 -6.89
C ILE A 59 14.76 6.06 -6.70
N ALA A 60 15.54 5.79 -5.65
CA ALA A 60 16.83 6.44 -5.50
C ALA A 60 17.67 6.15 -6.75
N ALA A 61 17.94 7.18 -7.54
CA ALA A 61 18.96 7.12 -8.58
C ALA A 61 20.27 6.68 -7.90
N ARG A 62 20.71 5.47 -8.22
CA ARG A 62 22.00 4.93 -7.77
C ARG A 62 23.15 5.79 -8.25
#